data_AF-A0A957I460-F1
#
_entry.id   AF-A0A957I460-F1
#
_cell.length_a   1.000
_cell.length_b   1.000
_cell.length_c   1.000
_cell.angle_alpha   90.00
_cell.angle_beta   90.00
_cell.angle_gamma   90.00
#
_symmetry.space_group_name_H-M   'P 1'
#
loop_
_entity.id
_entity.type
_entity.pdbx_description
1 polymer ?
#
loop_
_entity_poly.entity_id
_entity_poly.type
_entity_poly.pdbx_seq_one_letter_code
_entity_poly.pdbx_strand_id
1 'polypeptide(L)'
;MVPQQTTFNGLTMPVFSAFGWAGEEQALQFAMSQLDLFIHRLHAHLPHEIRTLFPFAGVDRAAKTVYLAAREDIESDLYITFYARPLSLQIVLNLTNKKLLAKAFKKAEATPRTWYQTLARMDPTWEMNLRQMQITDEDTGERSFYQDLFKDNVGAFSMEVAETVLERAAYLNNEPQWVTPLTVGLRMPSEQVAIMGTKVIRVVTQKLDALMPLAKLLAGQTQKAASPSGPAPAPKPPVEALTVAETPTEALTAVQSLDEFVYVSELKPLHIRRGFINLTPEHWPFFALNARTETRPVQVKYGDKLDTKSAVWRLVPSNQARIVLGSSAQLWVEKHFRANERITVVAQKDAQDEILITITAAPPDNNHTHVARS
;
A
#
# COMPACT_ATOMS: atom_id res chain seq x y z
N MET A 1 -15.04 40.83 -15.10
CA MET A 1 -15.44 39.41 -15.12
C MET A 1 -15.03 38.81 -13.78
N VAL A 2 -16.00 38.43 -12.96
CA VAL A 2 -15.74 37.75 -11.68
C VAL A 2 -15.28 36.34 -12.01
N PRO A 3 -14.10 35.86 -11.55
CA PRO A 3 -13.73 34.47 -11.77
C PRO A 3 -14.80 33.60 -11.09
N GLN A 4 -15.45 32.73 -11.88
CA GLN A 4 -16.35 31.71 -11.34
C GLN A 4 -15.59 31.01 -10.21
N GLN A 5 -16.13 31.05 -8.99
CA GLN A 5 -15.63 30.23 -7.90
C GLN A 5 -15.73 28.77 -8.35
N THR A 6 -14.61 28.19 -8.75
CA THR A 6 -14.54 26.80 -9.17
C THR A 6 -14.81 25.94 -7.93
N THR A 7 -16.05 25.47 -7.80
CA THR A 7 -16.44 24.60 -6.69
C THR A 7 -15.66 23.29 -6.82
N PHE A 8 -14.85 22.95 -5.81
CA PHE A 8 -14.21 21.65 -5.76
C PHE A 8 -15.25 20.56 -5.52
N ASN A 9 -15.32 19.63 -6.46
CA ASN A 9 -16.27 18.52 -6.48
C ASN A 9 -15.60 17.17 -6.17
N GLY A 10 -14.30 17.18 -5.84
CA GLY A 10 -13.49 15.99 -5.63
C GLY A 10 -12.35 15.86 -6.62
N LEU A 11 -11.51 14.85 -6.42
CA LEU A 11 -10.43 14.51 -7.34
C LEU A 11 -10.92 13.41 -8.30
N THR A 12 -11.59 13.81 -9.39
CA THR A 12 -12.19 12.87 -10.35
C THR A 12 -11.15 12.14 -11.21
N MET A 13 -11.52 11.03 -11.86
CA MET A 13 -10.61 10.27 -12.76
C MET A 13 -9.84 11.11 -13.79
N PRO A 14 -10.43 12.14 -14.43
CA PRO A 14 -9.70 13.07 -15.30
C PRO A 14 -8.46 13.72 -14.67
N VAL A 15 -8.46 13.96 -13.35
CA VAL A 15 -7.30 14.51 -12.63
C VAL A 15 -6.15 13.51 -12.66
N PHE A 16 -6.43 12.22 -12.48
CA PHE A 16 -5.40 11.17 -12.45
C PHE A 16 -4.93 10.78 -13.85
N SER A 17 -5.85 10.67 -14.81
CA SER A 17 -5.51 10.30 -16.19
C SER A 17 -4.65 11.37 -16.88
N ALA A 18 -4.82 12.65 -16.52
CA ALA A 18 -4.00 13.75 -17.04
C ALA A 18 -2.49 13.54 -16.83
N PHE A 19 -2.08 12.82 -15.78
CA PHE A 19 -0.66 12.53 -15.49
C PHE A 19 -0.13 11.28 -16.22
N GLY A 20 -0.97 10.54 -16.94
CA GLY A 20 -0.60 9.34 -17.70
C GLY A 20 -0.60 9.54 -19.21
N TRP A 21 -1.27 10.60 -19.68
CA TRP A 21 -1.38 10.92 -21.09
C TRP A 21 -0.28 11.93 -21.46
N ALA A 22 0.72 11.45 -22.18
CA ALA A 22 1.77 12.29 -22.73
C ALA A 22 1.19 13.18 -23.85
N GLY A 23 0.74 14.40 -23.52
CA GLY A 23 0.55 15.43 -24.55
C GLY A 23 -0.54 16.48 -24.34
N GLU A 24 -1.50 16.33 -23.42
CA GLU A 24 -2.57 17.33 -23.30
C GLU A 24 -2.28 18.33 -22.17
N GLU A 25 -1.60 19.42 -22.52
CA GLU A 25 -1.31 20.52 -21.60
C GLU A 25 -2.57 21.09 -20.94
N GLN A 26 -3.70 21.10 -21.65
CA GLN A 26 -4.99 21.51 -21.09
C GLN A 26 -5.49 20.55 -19.99
N ALA A 27 -5.33 19.23 -20.18
CA ALA A 27 -5.70 18.24 -19.17
C ALA A 27 -4.82 18.36 -17.92
N LEU A 28 -3.52 18.63 -18.10
CA LEU A 28 -2.61 18.92 -17.00
C LEU A 28 -2.98 20.21 -16.26
N GLN A 29 -3.29 21.29 -16.98
CA GLN A 29 -3.73 22.54 -16.37
C GLN A 29 -5.02 22.35 -15.57
N PHE A 30 -5.99 21.62 -16.12
CA PHE A 30 -7.21 21.24 -15.40
C PHE A 30 -6.88 20.45 -14.13
N ALA A 31 -6.08 19.38 -14.24
CA ALA A 31 -5.70 18.56 -13.09
C ALA A 31 -4.98 19.37 -12.00
N MET A 32 -4.04 20.23 -12.38
CA MET A 32 -3.35 21.13 -11.45
C MET A 32 -4.31 22.11 -10.78
N SER A 33 -5.29 22.65 -11.50
CA SER A 33 -6.32 23.52 -10.89
C SER A 33 -7.19 22.78 -9.87
N GLN A 34 -7.51 21.50 -10.12
CA GLN A 34 -8.27 20.69 -9.17
C GLN A 34 -7.45 20.32 -7.93
N LEU A 35 -6.15 20.03 -8.11
CA LEU A 35 -5.23 19.77 -7.00
C LEU A 35 -4.99 21.03 -6.15
N ASP A 36 -4.95 22.20 -6.78
CA ASP A 36 -4.86 23.49 -6.10
C ASP A 36 -6.08 23.75 -5.20
N LEU A 37 -7.28 23.54 -5.73
CA LEU A 37 -8.51 23.63 -4.92
C LEU A 37 -8.54 22.58 -3.81
N PHE A 38 -8.07 21.36 -4.10
CA PHE A 38 -7.98 20.27 -3.12
C PHE A 38 -7.09 20.65 -1.96
N ILE A 39 -5.87 21.15 -2.20
CA ILE A 39 -4.90 21.41 -1.12
C ILE A 39 -5.36 22.56 -0.22
N HIS A 40 -5.94 23.63 -0.79
CA HIS A 40 -6.48 24.75 -0.02
C HIS A 40 -7.70 24.35 0.80
N ARG A 41 -8.61 23.54 0.23
CA ARG A 41 -9.74 23.00 0.99
C ARG A 41 -9.29 22.03 2.05
N LEU A 42 -8.31 21.17 1.76
CA LEU A 42 -7.74 20.26 2.74
C LEU A 42 -7.19 21.05 3.91
N HIS A 43 -6.27 21.99 3.65
CA HIS A 43 -5.65 22.83 4.68
C HIS A 43 -6.69 23.54 5.55
N ALA A 44 -7.72 24.13 4.96
CA ALA A 44 -8.79 24.79 5.71
C ALA A 44 -9.57 23.86 6.65
N HIS A 45 -9.70 22.57 6.31
CA HIS A 45 -10.42 21.57 7.11
C HIS A 45 -9.51 20.80 8.07
N LEU A 46 -8.20 21.04 8.05
CA LEU A 46 -7.28 20.37 8.97
C LEU A 46 -7.53 20.83 10.42
N PRO A 47 -7.40 19.92 11.40
CA PRO A 47 -7.35 20.29 12.80
C PRO A 47 -6.30 21.38 13.04
N HIS A 48 -6.57 22.26 14.02
CA HIS A 48 -5.67 23.38 14.33
C HIS A 48 -4.23 22.90 14.58
N GLU A 49 -4.05 21.77 15.27
CA GLU A 49 -2.74 21.20 15.54
C GLU A 49 -1.94 20.89 14.27
N ILE A 50 -2.58 20.30 13.25
CA ILE A 50 -1.92 19.98 11.97
C ILE A 50 -1.59 21.26 11.20
N ARG A 51 -2.50 22.24 11.20
CA ARG A 51 -2.25 23.55 10.56
C ARG A 51 -1.11 24.33 11.22
N THR A 52 -0.94 24.19 12.53
CA THR A 52 0.18 24.82 13.23
C THR A 52 1.50 24.16 12.86
N LEU A 53 1.52 22.84 12.64
CA LEU A 53 2.72 22.13 12.18
C LEU A 53 3.01 22.37 10.69
N PHE A 54 1.98 22.52 9.86
CA PHE A 54 2.07 22.79 8.43
C PHE A 54 1.25 24.04 8.05
N PRO A 55 1.73 25.26 8.38
CA PRO A 55 1.00 26.49 8.12
C PRO A 55 0.95 26.85 6.63
N PHE A 56 1.87 26.32 5.82
CA PHE A 56 1.94 26.61 4.39
C PHE A 56 1.29 25.48 3.58
N ALA A 57 0.52 25.85 2.57
CA ALA A 57 -0.09 24.94 1.61
C ALA A 57 0.03 25.56 0.21
N GLY A 58 0.33 24.75 -0.79
CA GLY A 58 0.57 25.29 -2.12
C GLY A 58 0.75 24.26 -3.22
N VAL A 59 1.11 24.79 -4.39
CA VAL A 59 1.29 24.03 -5.62
C VAL A 59 2.72 24.18 -6.09
N ASP A 60 3.41 23.07 -6.33
CA ASP A 60 4.66 23.04 -7.07
C ASP A 60 4.35 22.67 -8.53
N ARG A 61 4.38 23.68 -9.41
CA ARG A 61 4.08 23.51 -10.83
C ARG A 61 5.21 22.78 -11.58
N ALA A 62 6.45 22.90 -11.13
CA ALA A 62 7.59 22.25 -11.77
C ALA A 62 7.56 20.75 -11.48
N ALA A 63 7.36 20.37 -10.22
CA ALA A 63 7.19 18.97 -9.83
C ALA A 63 5.80 18.41 -10.15
N LYS A 64 4.84 19.28 -10.51
CA LYS A 64 3.41 18.96 -10.75
C LYS A 64 2.77 18.28 -9.54
N THR A 65 2.98 18.86 -8.36
CA THR A 65 2.46 18.35 -7.09
C THR A 65 1.82 19.45 -6.26
N VAL A 66 1.13 19.07 -5.20
CA VAL A 66 0.68 20.00 -4.16
C VAL A 66 1.22 19.55 -2.81
N TYR A 67 1.35 20.50 -1.88
CA TYR A 67 2.05 20.24 -0.62
C TYR A 67 1.43 20.95 0.58
N LEU A 68 1.76 20.43 1.76
CA LEU A 68 1.66 21.09 3.06
C LEU A 68 3.07 21.18 3.65
N ALA A 69 3.51 22.32 4.16
CA ALA A 69 4.88 22.52 4.62
C ALA A 69 4.96 23.29 5.94
N ALA A 70 5.97 22.94 6.75
CA ALA A 70 6.28 23.63 8.00
C ALA A 70 6.92 25.02 7.77
N ARG A 71 7.53 25.22 6.59
CA ARG A 71 8.18 26.46 6.15
C ARG A 71 7.77 26.81 4.71
N GLU A 72 7.99 28.05 4.32
CA GLU A 72 7.72 28.55 2.96
C GLU A 72 8.66 27.89 1.94
N ASP A 73 9.94 27.76 2.28
CA ASP A 73 10.86 26.88 1.56
C ASP A 73 10.61 25.42 1.99
N ILE A 74 9.98 24.65 1.10
CA ILE A 74 9.46 23.32 1.41
C ILE A 74 10.56 22.35 1.86
N GLU A 75 11.76 22.40 1.26
CA GLU A 75 12.84 21.44 1.55
C GLU A 75 13.66 21.82 2.79
N SER A 76 13.41 23.01 3.35
CA SER A 76 14.09 23.49 4.55
C SER A 76 13.63 22.80 5.84
N ASP A 77 12.44 22.19 5.84
CA ASP A 77 11.81 21.60 7.01
C ASP A 77 10.93 20.38 6.65
N LEU A 78 10.07 19.93 7.55
CA LEU A 78 9.11 18.86 7.32
C LEU A 78 8.01 19.31 6.35
N TYR A 79 7.70 18.48 5.36
CA TYR A 79 6.62 18.74 4.41
C TYR A 79 5.91 17.47 3.98
N ILE A 80 4.68 17.59 3.51
CA ILE A 80 3.86 16.52 2.95
C ILE A 80 3.57 16.87 1.49
N THR A 81 3.84 15.94 0.58
CA THR A 81 3.55 16.10 -0.85
C THR A 81 2.46 15.14 -1.28
N PHE A 82 1.60 15.61 -2.17
CA PHE A 82 0.54 14.82 -2.80
C PHE A 82 0.85 14.62 -4.27
N TYR A 83 1.06 13.37 -4.67
CA TYR A 83 1.29 13.00 -6.07
C TYR A 83 0.03 12.37 -6.65
N ALA A 84 -0.62 13.07 -7.58
CA ALA A 84 -1.59 12.43 -8.45
C ALA A 84 -0.84 11.65 -9.53
N ARG A 85 -1.09 10.34 -9.58
CA ARG A 85 -0.60 9.42 -10.62
C ARG A 85 -1.78 8.71 -11.26
N PRO A 86 -1.64 8.15 -12.47
CA PRO A 86 -2.75 7.51 -13.20
C PRO A 86 -3.56 6.50 -12.37
N LEU A 87 -2.86 5.72 -11.54
CA LEU A 87 -3.47 4.65 -10.74
C LEU A 87 -3.56 4.98 -9.25
N SER A 88 -3.12 6.16 -8.80
CA SER A 88 -3.12 6.47 -7.37
C SER A 88 -2.95 7.94 -7.01
N LEU A 89 -3.52 8.33 -5.87
CA LEU A 89 -3.05 9.46 -5.08
C LEU A 89 -2.02 8.97 -4.06
N GLN A 90 -0.80 9.52 -4.08
CA GLN A 90 0.22 9.23 -3.06
C GLN A 90 0.34 10.41 -2.11
N ILE A 91 0.34 10.13 -0.81
CA ILE A 91 0.57 11.10 0.25
C ILE A 91 1.92 10.76 0.85
N VAL A 92 2.88 11.69 0.84
CA VAL A 92 4.25 11.41 1.29
C VAL A 92 4.70 12.48 2.27
N LEU A 93 4.96 12.09 3.52
CA LEU A 93 5.69 12.90 4.48
C LEU A 93 7.18 12.82 4.16
N ASN A 94 7.85 13.97 4.07
CA ASN A 94 9.25 14.08 3.68
C ASN A 94 10.05 14.86 4.74
N LEU A 95 11.24 14.36 5.06
CA LEU A 95 12.29 15.08 5.75
C LEU A 95 13.60 14.88 4.99
N THR A 96 14.10 15.95 4.38
CA THR A 96 15.26 15.90 3.46
C THR A 96 16.41 16.81 3.89
N ASN A 97 16.16 17.75 4.80
CA ASN A 97 17.17 18.67 5.33
C ASN A 97 18.16 17.95 6.25
N LYS A 98 19.44 17.97 5.90
CA LYS A 98 20.50 17.25 6.63
C LYS A 98 20.60 17.63 8.11
N LYS A 99 20.48 18.92 8.46
CA LYS A 99 20.59 19.38 9.86
C LYS A 99 19.44 18.84 10.71
N LEU A 100 18.23 18.83 10.14
CA LEU A 100 17.06 18.28 10.82
C LEU A 100 17.11 16.76 10.91
N LEU A 101 17.58 16.08 9.87
CA LEU A 101 17.79 14.63 9.87
C LEU A 101 18.80 14.23 10.95
N ALA A 102 19.94 14.91 11.03
CA ALA A 102 20.94 14.66 12.08
C ALA A 102 20.33 14.80 13.49
N LYS A 103 19.53 15.85 13.72
CA LYS A 103 18.82 16.06 15.00
C LYS A 103 17.78 14.97 15.27
N ALA A 104 16.97 14.63 14.27
CA ALA A 104 15.92 13.63 14.39
C ALA A 104 16.49 12.24 14.69
N PHE A 105 17.51 11.81 13.94
CA PHE A 105 18.12 10.49 14.11
C PHE A 105 18.98 10.39 15.37
N LYS A 106 19.68 11.45 15.79
CA LYS A 106 20.35 11.45 17.10
C LYS A 106 19.37 11.25 18.26
N LYS A 107 18.17 11.85 18.16
CA LYS A 107 17.10 11.61 19.14
C LYS A 107 16.52 10.20 19.02
N ALA A 108 16.43 9.68 17.80
CA ALA A 108 15.95 8.33 17.50
C ALA A 108 16.85 7.25 18.08
N GLU A 109 18.16 7.40 17.88
CA GLU A 109 19.21 6.55 18.44
C GLU A 109 19.17 6.50 19.97
N ALA A 110 18.89 7.64 20.63
CA ALA A 110 18.73 7.68 22.08
C ALA A 110 17.40 7.06 22.58
N THR A 111 16.39 6.95 21.71
CA THR A 111 15.03 6.46 22.07
C THR A 111 14.41 5.57 20.99
N PRO A 112 15.06 4.45 20.59
CA PRO A 112 14.64 3.63 19.45
C PRO A 112 13.27 3.00 19.71
N ARG A 113 12.98 2.67 20.96
CA ARG A 113 11.68 2.12 21.38
C ARG A 113 10.52 3.08 21.11
N THR A 114 10.70 4.38 21.32
CA THR A 114 9.64 5.37 21.09
C THR A 114 9.35 5.51 19.60
N TRP A 115 10.38 5.46 18.76
CA TRP A 115 10.24 5.43 17.30
C TRP A 115 9.51 4.18 16.83
N TYR A 116 9.98 3.00 17.26
CA TYR A 116 9.34 1.72 16.97
C TYR A 116 7.86 1.74 17.37
N GLN A 117 7.53 2.12 18.61
CA GLN A 117 6.14 2.17 19.08
C GLN A 117 5.28 3.17 18.32
N THR A 118 5.86 4.27 17.84
CA THR A 118 5.14 5.26 17.03
C THR A 118 4.79 4.67 15.66
N LEU A 119 5.75 4.04 14.99
CA LEU A 119 5.55 3.40 13.69
C LEU A 119 4.64 2.16 13.79
N ALA A 120 4.77 1.35 14.84
CA ALA A 120 3.95 0.15 15.06
C ALA A 120 2.46 0.45 15.30
N ARG A 121 2.11 1.69 15.66
CA ARG A 121 0.71 2.15 15.79
C ARG A 121 0.12 2.66 14.48
N MET A 122 0.96 2.88 13.48
CA MET A 122 0.50 3.30 12.16
C MET A 122 -0.08 2.11 11.40
N ASP A 123 -0.97 2.42 10.46
CA ASP A 123 -1.53 1.42 9.55
C ASP A 123 -0.41 0.82 8.67
N PRO A 124 -0.33 -0.52 8.51
CA PRO A 124 0.73 -1.16 7.72
C PRO A 124 0.67 -0.85 6.22
N THR A 125 -0.36 -0.14 5.74
CA THR A 125 -0.40 0.41 4.38
C THR A 125 0.55 1.59 4.17
N TRP A 126 1.10 2.17 5.24
CA TRP A 126 2.18 3.15 5.14
C TRP A 126 3.52 2.47 4.85
N GLU A 127 4.24 2.98 3.86
CA GLU A 127 5.59 2.58 3.51
C GLU A 127 6.57 3.61 4.04
N MET A 128 7.64 3.15 4.70
CA MET A 128 8.73 4.00 5.12
C MET A 128 9.97 3.69 4.29
N ASN A 129 10.63 4.74 3.82
CA ASN A 129 11.86 4.64 3.08
C ASN A 129 12.92 5.58 3.69
N LEU A 130 14.02 4.98 4.15
CA LEU A 130 15.25 5.66 4.56
C LEU A 130 16.32 5.32 3.52
N ARG A 131 16.80 6.34 2.82
CA ARG A 131 17.80 6.19 1.75
C ARG A 131 19.13 6.71 2.22
N GLN A 132 20.22 6.03 1.93
CA GLN A 132 21.55 6.61 2.00
C GLN A 132 21.86 7.29 0.66
N MET A 133 22.15 8.59 0.70
CA MET A 133 22.55 9.36 -0.46
C MET A 133 23.91 9.98 -0.23
N GLN A 134 24.76 9.93 -1.25
CA GLN A 134 26.05 10.60 -1.25
C GLN A 134 25.87 12.02 -1.75
N ILE A 135 26.45 12.99 -1.05
CA ILE A 135 26.58 14.37 -1.54
C ILE A 135 27.74 14.38 -2.52
N THR A 136 27.44 14.56 -3.81
CA THR A 136 28.43 14.52 -4.89
C THR A 136 29.08 15.88 -5.13
N ASP A 137 28.39 16.95 -4.75
CA ASP A 137 28.86 18.32 -4.86
C ASP A 137 28.41 19.08 -3.60
N GLU A 138 29.38 19.61 -2.85
CA GLU A 138 29.13 20.32 -1.58
C GLU A 138 28.53 21.71 -1.79
N ASP A 139 28.78 22.34 -2.94
CA ASP A 139 28.34 23.70 -3.25
C ASP A 139 26.90 23.73 -3.79
N THR A 140 26.55 22.76 -4.63
CA THR A 140 25.18 22.62 -5.18
C THR A 140 24.27 21.75 -4.31
N GLY A 141 24.86 20.94 -3.42
CA GLY A 141 24.13 19.98 -2.60
C GLY A 141 23.53 18.82 -3.41
N GLU A 142 24.06 18.57 -4.61
CA GLU A 142 23.63 17.46 -5.48
C GLU A 142 23.83 16.11 -4.78
N ARG A 143 22.88 15.20 -4.96
CA ARG A 143 22.80 13.93 -4.23
C ARG A 143 22.67 12.77 -5.19
N SER A 144 23.55 11.78 -5.06
CA SER A 144 23.40 10.50 -5.75
C SER A 144 22.85 9.44 -4.80
N PHE A 145 21.97 8.59 -5.32
CA PHE A 145 21.46 7.45 -4.57
C PHE A 145 22.57 6.40 -4.40
N TYR A 146 22.78 5.93 -3.17
CA TYR A 146 23.75 4.89 -2.88
C TYR A 146 23.05 3.55 -2.58
N GLN A 147 22.18 3.52 -1.56
CA GLN A 147 21.38 2.33 -1.22
C GLN A 147 20.17 2.70 -0.35
N ASP A 148 19.20 1.79 -0.23
CA ASP A 148 18.14 1.87 0.77
C ASP A 148 18.66 1.32 2.11
N LEU A 149 18.58 2.10 3.20
CA LEU A 149 18.84 1.61 4.56
C LEU A 149 17.64 0.84 5.10
N PHE A 150 16.44 1.27 4.72
CA PHE A 150 15.19 0.59 4.98
C PHE A 150 14.17 1.01 3.93
N LYS A 151 13.43 0.05 3.37
CA LYS A 151 12.33 0.32 2.44
C LYS A 151 11.32 -0.81 2.52
N ASP A 152 10.31 -0.61 3.33
CA ASP A 152 9.21 -1.55 3.49
C ASP A 152 8.02 -0.83 4.14
N ASN A 153 6.94 -1.55 4.38
CA ASN A 153 5.86 -1.11 5.23
C ASN A 153 6.34 -0.81 6.66
N VAL A 154 5.67 0.14 7.33
CA VAL A 154 5.98 0.53 8.71
C VAL A 154 5.83 -0.64 9.71
N GLY A 155 5.02 -1.65 9.38
CA GLY A 155 4.84 -2.86 10.21
C GLY A 155 6.04 -3.81 10.19
N ALA A 156 6.89 -3.75 9.16
CA ALA A 156 8.12 -4.53 9.05
C ALA A 156 9.30 -3.90 9.83
N PHE A 157 9.12 -2.69 10.34
CA PHE A 157 10.12 -1.99 11.14
C PHE A 157 10.13 -2.54 12.57
N SER A 158 10.77 -3.70 12.79
CA SER A 158 10.92 -4.31 14.11
C SER A 158 11.85 -3.51 15.02
N MET A 159 11.89 -3.84 16.32
CA MET A 159 12.81 -3.20 17.27
C MET A 159 14.28 -3.40 16.88
N GLU A 160 14.66 -4.60 16.45
CA GLU A 160 16.02 -4.91 15.98
C GLU A 160 16.40 -4.10 14.74
N VAL A 161 15.46 -3.97 13.80
CA VAL A 161 15.64 -3.12 12.60
C VAL A 161 15.75 -1.66 13.02
N ALA A 162 14.93 -1.21 13.97
CA ALA A 162 14.95 0.16 14.45
C ALA A 162 16.30 0.53 15.07
N GLU A 163 16.85 -0.29 15.96
CA GLU A 163 18.17 -0.04 16.57
C GLU A 163 19.26 0.06 15.49
N THR A 164 19.35 -0.95 14.62
CA THR A 164 20.37 -1.01 13.57
C THR A 164 20.27 0.14 12.57
N VAL A 165 19.06 0.42 12.07
CA VAL A 165 18.83 1.41 11.01
C VAL A 165 18.95 2.82 11.55
N LEU A 166 18.42 3.10 12.75
CA LEU A 166 18.46 4.45 13.34
C LEU A 166 19.88 4.83 13.78
N GLU A 167 20.64 3.90 14.35
CA GLU A 167 22.06 4.11 14.67
C GLU A 167 22.85 4.44 13.40
N ARG A 168 22.68 3.63 12.35
CA ARG A 168 23.35 3.88 11.06
C ARG A 168 22.94 5.21 10.42
N ALA A 169 21.66 5.55 10.45
CA ALA A 169 21.16 6.83 9.94
C ALA A 169 21.72 8.02 10.75
N ALA A 170 21.82 7.90 12.07
CA ALA A 170 22.41 8.92 12.93
C ALA A 170 23.89 9.13 12.61
N TYR A 171 24.66 8.03 12.49
CA TYR A 171 26.06 8.07 12.07
C TYR A 171 26.24 8.78 10.72
N LEU A 172 25.51 8.33 9.68
CA LEU A 172 25.64 8.86 8.32
C LEU A 172 25.28 10.35 8.21
N ASN A 173 24.28 10.86 8.94
CA ASN A 173 23.95 12.30 8.85
C ASN A 173 24.95 13.21 9.57
N ASN A 174 25.84 12.67 10.41
CA ASN A 174 26.94 13.43 10.99
C ASN A 174 28.16 13.51 10.05
N GLU A 175 28.26 12.60 9.07
CA GLU A 175 29.33 12.60 8.07
C GLU A 175 29.06 13.63 6.96
N PRO A 176 30.04 14.42 6.52
CA PRO A 176 29.83 15.50 5.54
C PRO A 176 29.35 14.99 4.18
N GLN A 177 29.86 13.85 3.74
CA GLN A 177 29.60 13.24 2.43
C GLN A 177 28.25 12.51 2.31
N TRP A 178 27.51 12.33 3.42
CA TRP A 178 26.29 11.53 3.44
C TRP A 178 25.07 12.34 3.89
N VAL A 179 23.90 11.92 3.45
CA VAL A 179 22.60 12.35 3.98
C VAL A 179 21.65 11.16 3.91
N THR A 180 20.76 11.01 4.90
CA THR A 180 19.78 9.92 4.88
C THR A 180 18.33 10.41 4.91
N PRO A 181 17.76 10.85 3.77
CA PRO A 181 16.38 11.33 3.74
C PRO A 181 15.39 10.28 4.23
N LEU A 182 14.41 10.74 5.01
CA LEU A 182 13.30 9.94 5.49
C LEU A 182 12.03 10.32 4.74
N THR A 183 11.37 9.32 4.19
CA THR A 183 10.05 9.49 3.57
C THR A 183 9.08 8.44 4.12
N VAL A 184 7.84 8.85 4.39
CA VAL A 184 6.76 7.94 4.80
C VAL A 184 5.55 8.20 3.94
N GLY A 185 5.18 7.20 3.13
CA GLY A 185 4.21 7.32 2.05
C GLY A 185 3.01 6.40 2.21
N LEU A 186 1.84 6.86 1.77
CA LEU A 186 0.63 6.07 1.62
C LEU A 186 0.14 6.18 0.17
N ARG A 187 -0.26 5.06 -0.42
CA ARG A 187 -0.85 5.03 -1.76
C ARG A 187 -2.34 4.70 -1.67
N MET A 188 -3.17 5.56 -2.25
CA MET A 188 -4.61 5.35 -2.40
C MET A 188 -4.94 5.12 -3.88
N PRO A 189 -5.70 4.08 -4.27
CA PRO A 189 -6.11 3.87 -5.65
C PRO A 189 -6.88 5.05 -6.24
N SER A 190 -6.59 5.46 -7.49
CA SER A 190 -7.22 6.64 -8.11
C SER A 190 -8.74 6.47 -8.25
N GLU A 191 -9.20 5.27 -8.60
CA GLU A 191 -10.63 4.95 -8.73
C GLU A 191 -11.37 5.17 -7.41
N GLN A 192 -10.79 4.69 -6.31
CA GLN A 192 -11.36 4.85 -4.99
C GLN A 192 -11.44 6.34 -4.61
N VAL A 193 -10.37 7.09 -4.86
CA VAL A 193 -10.32 8.53 -4.57
C VAL A 193 -11.34 9.29 -5.44
N ALA A 194 -11.49 8.93 -6.70
CA ALA A 194 -12.44 9.56 -7.62
C ALA A 194 -13.90 9.38 -7.19
N ILE A 195 -14.26 8.19 -6.69
CA ILE A 195 -15.61 7.88 -6.20
C ILE A 195 -15.93 8.65 -4.90
N MET A 196 -14.92 9.02 -4.10
CA MET A 196 -15.15 9.76 -2.84
C MET A 196 -15.74 11.17 -3.05
N GLY A 197 -15.56 11.77 -4.23
CA GLY A 197 -15.94 13.16 -4.47
C GLY A 197 -15.32 14.10 -3.44
N THR A 198 -16.12 14.96 -2.82
CA THR A 198 -15.65 15.89 -1.77
C THR A 198 -15.26 15.21 -0.45
N LYS A 199 -15.70 13.96 -0.21
CA LYS A 199 -15.36 13.20 1.01
C LYS A 199 -13.87 12.87 1.11
N VAL A 200 -13.12 12.97 0.00
CA VAL A 200 -11.66 12.80 -0.02
C VAL A 200 -10.96 13.69 1.00
N ILE A 201 -11.46 14.92 1.20
CA ILE A 201 -10.89 15.86 2.18
C ILE A 201 -10.92 15.26 3.60
N ARG A 202 -12.05 14.68 3.99
CA ARG A 202 -12.22 14.05 5.31
C ARG A 202 -11.32 12.83 5.46
N VAL A 203 -11.28 11.96 4.44
CA VAL A 203 -10.46 10.74 4.47
C VAL A 203 -8.97 11.09 4.56
N VAL A 204 -8.50 12.03 3.74
CA VAL A 204 -7.11 12.49 3.78
C VAL A 204 -6.79 13.15 5.12
N THR A 205 -7.70 13.96 5.67
CA THR A 205 -7.52 14.55 7.00
C THR A 205 -7.31 13.48 8.08
N GLN A 206 -8.09 12.38 8.06
CA GLN A 206 -7.90 11.25 8.98
C GLN A 206 -6.55 10.56 8.79
N LYS A 207 -6.10 10.40 7.53
CA LYS A 207 -4.78 9.81 7.24
C LYS A 207 -3.64 10.71 7.70
N LEU A 208 -3.78 12.03 7.59
CA LEU A 208 -2.81 12.99 8.13
C LEU A 208 -2.80 13.00 9.66
N ASP A 209 -3.96 12.92 10.30
CA ASP A 209 -4.04 12.82 11.76
C ASP A 209 -3.27 11.61 12.31
N ALA A 210 -3.39 10.46 11.63
CA ALA A 210 -2.62 9.25 11.95
C ALA A 210 -1.09 9.41 11.78
N LEU A 211 -0.64 10.34 10.94
CA LEU A 211 0.79 10.67 10.76
C LEU A 211 1.34 11.60 11.85
N MET A 212 0.48 12.32 12.57
CA MET A 212 0.93 13.38 13.50
C MET A 212 1.87 12.91 14.60
N PRO A 213 1.68 11.72 15.20
CA PRO A 213 2.63 11.18 16.17
C PRO A 213 4.07 11.14 15.64
N LEU A 214 4.25 10.68 14.40
CA LEU A 214 5.55 10.61 13.72
C LEU A 214 6.04 12.01 13.34
N ALA A 215 5.18 12.84 12.75
CA ALA A 215 5.54 14.19 12.34
C ALA A 215 6.06 15.05 13.51
N LYS A 216 5.42 14.99 14.68
CA LYS A 216 5.87 15.67 15.91
C LYS A 216 7.22 15.16 16.38
N LEU A 217 7.38 13.84 16.35
CA LEU A 217 8.62 13.18 16.74
C LEU A 217 9.79 13.60 15.83
N LEU A 218 9.56 13.72 14.52
CA LEU A 218 10.52 14.22 13.53
C LEU A 218 10.82 15.72 13.68
N ALA A 219 9.80 16.53 13.93
CA ALA A 219 9.95 17.96 14.24
C ALA A 219 10.65 18.22 15.59
N GLY A 220 10.97 17.16 16.34
CA GLY A 220 11.61 17.26 17.65
C GLY A 220 10.68 17.69 18.78
N GLN A 221 9.38 17.88 18.51
CA GLN A 221 8.36 18.13 19.50
C GLN A 221 8.10 16.83 20.29
N THR A 222 8.53 16.77 21.55
CA THR A 222 8.20 15.65 22.42
C THR A 222 6.69 15.60 22.62
N GLN A 223 6.06 14.45 22.35
CA GLN A 223 4.72 14.18 22.84
C GLN A 223 4.74 14.45 24.35
N LYS A 224 3.94 15.40 24.83
CA LYS A 224 3.65 15.46 26.27
C LYS A 224 3.08 14.09 26.62
N ALA A 225 3.74 13.35 27.51
CA ALA A 225 3.16 12.15 28.09
C ALA A 225 1.76 12.52 28.54
N ALA A 226 0.75 11.77 28.07
CA ALA A 226 -0.58 11.89 28.63
C ALA A 226 -0.44 11.68 30.14
N SER A 227 -0.72 12.72 30.91
CA SER A 227 -0.82 12.60 32.36
C SER A 227 -1.78 11.46 32.67
N PRO A 228 -1.50 10.60 33.66
CA PRO A 228 -2.40 9.51 33.99
C PRO A 228 -3.74 10.12 34.39
N SER A 229 -4.73 10.02 33.52
CA SER A 229 -6.11 10.28 33.90
C SER A 229 -6.44 9.27 34.98
N GLY A 230 -6.86 9.76 36.15
CA GLY A 230 -7.29 8.95 37.28
C GLY A 230 -8.36 7.90 36.90
N PRO A 231 -8.65 6.96 37.81
CA PRO A 231 -9.37 5.75 37.49
C PRO A 231 -10.76 6.06 36.91
N ALA A 232 -10.99 5.60 35.69
CA ALA A 232 -12.32 5.59 35.10
C ALA A 232 -13.23 4.63 35.91
N PRO A 233 -14.48 5.01 36.19
CA PRO A 233 -15.42 4.16 36.90
C PRO A 233 -15.79 2.93 36.05
N ALA A 234 -15.90 1.79 36.73
CA ALA A 234 -16.14 0.47 36.14
C ALA A 234 -17.42 0.41 35.27
N PRO A 235 -17.41 -0.38 34.18
CA PRO A 235 -18.58 -0.57 33.33
C PRO A 235 -19.63 -1.46 34.02
N LYS A 236 -20.89 -1.03 33.97
CA LYS A 236 -22.06 -1.85 34.37
C LYS A 236 -22.42 -2.85 33.26
N PRO A 237 -22.93 -4.05 33.61
CA PRO A 237 -23.26 -5.10 32.65
C PRO A 237 -24.53 -4.81 31.84
N PRO A 238 -24.71 -5.47 30.67
CA PRO A 238 -25.79 -5.19 29.72
C PRO A 238 -27.09 -5.89 30.11
N VAL A 239 -28.21 -5.25 29.78
CA VAL A 239 -29.56 -5.81 29.87
C VAL A 239 -30.07 -6.08 28.45
N GLU A 240 -30.47 -7.34 28.22
CA GLU A 240 -31.34 -7.88 27.15
C GLU A 240 -32.56 -6.97 26.86
N ALA A 241 -33.23 -6.95 25.71
CA ALA A 241 -33.25 -7.69 24.45
C ALA A 241 -34.03 -6.82 23.44
N LEU A 242 -33.94 -7.15 22.14
CA LEU A 242 -35.11 -7.46 21.31
C LEU A 242 -34.66 -7.85 19.89
N THR A 243 -35.01 -9.08 19.55
CA THR A 243 -34.96 -9.75 18.25
C THR A 243 -36.04 -9.22 17.28
N VAL A 244 -36.05 -9.79 16.06
CA VAL A 244 -36.99 -9.66 14.91
C VAL A 244 -36.45 -8.73 13.81
N ALA A 245 -36.23 -9.12 12.55
CA ALA A 245 -36.40 -10.39 11.83
C ALA A 245 -35.51 -10.41 10.56
N GLU A 246 -35.19 -11.63 10.12
CA GLU A 246 -34.58 -12.00 8.85
C GLU A 246 -35.53 -11.83 7.65
N THR A 247 -34.99 -11.55 6.46
CA THR A 247 -35.08 -12.38 5.21
C THR A 247 -34.48 -11.60 4.01
N PRO A 248 -34.13 -12.22 2.87
CA PRO A 248 -33.05 -13.20 2.69
C PRO A 248 -32.15 -12.84 1.49
N THR A 249 -30.89 -13.27 1.47
CA THR A 249 -30.20 -13.51 0.18
C THR A 249 -29.29 -14.70 0.35
N GLU A 250 -29.79 -15.84 -0.13
CA GLU A 250 -29.07 -17.09 -0.27
C GLU A 250 -27.88 -16.96 -1.22
N ALA A 251 -26.73 -17.37 -0.67
CA ALA A 251 -25.82 -18.40 -1.20
C ALA A 251 -24.93 -18.02 -2.39
N LEU A 252 -23.61 -18.19 -2.33
CA LEU A 252 -22.89 -19.39 -1.91
C LEU A 252 -21.65 -19.05 -1.06
N THR A 253 -21.70 -19.37 0.22
CA THR A 253 -20.51 -19.68 1.03
C THR A 253 -20.10 -21.11 0.78
N ALA A 254 -18.96 -21.31 0.12
CA ALA A 254 -18.16 -22.52 0.37
C ALA A 254 -17.41 -22.27 1.68
N VAL A 255 -17.68 -23.10 2.68
CA VAL A 255 -16.86 -23.21 3.89
C VAL A 255 -15.50 -23.72 3.41
N GLN A 256 -14.52 -22.83 3.23
CA GLN A 256 -13.13 -23.23 3.04
C GLN A 256 -12.67 -23.84 4.36
N SER A 257 -12.43 -25.14 4.38
CA SER A 257 -11.56 -25.74 5.39
C SER A 257 -10.20 -25.02 5.30
N LEU A 258 -9.53 -24.80 6.43
CA LEU A 258 -8.20 -24.18 6.45
C LEU A 258 -7.16 -24.96 5.61
N ASP A 259 -7.47 -26.21 5.28
CA ASP A 259 -6.59 -27.17 4.63
C ASP A 259 -6.91 -27.41 3.14
N GLU A 260 -8.00 -26.86 2.59
CA GLU A 260 -8.33 -27.01 1.17
C GLU A 260 -9.05 -25.79 0.57
N PHE A 261 -8.75 -25.48 -0.70
CA PHE A 261 -9.58 -24.59 -1.50
C PHE A 261 -9.73 -25.05 -2.95
N VAL A 262 -10.80 -24.57 -3.59
CA VAL A 262 -11.07 -24.77 -5.02
C VAL A 262 -11.13 -23.40 -5.71
N TYR A 263 -10.38 -23.26 -6.80
CA TYR A 263 -10.32 -22.03 -7.59
C TYR A 263 -10.47 -22.34 -9.09
N VAL A 264 -11.32 -21.59 -9.78
CA VAL A 264 -11.48 -21.70 -11.23
C VAL A 264 -10.74 -20.56 -11.91
N SER A 265 -9.84 -20.90 -12.84
CA SER A 265 -9.01 -19.94 -13.58
C SER A 265 -9.25 -20.04 -15.08
N GLU A 266 -9.30 -18.89 -15.75
CA GLU A 266 -9.28 -18.84 -17.21
C GLU A 266 -7.84 -18.80 -17.73
N LEU A 267 -7.50 -19.73 -18.64
CA LEU A 267 -6.16 -19.85 -19.20
C LEU A 267 -5.93 -18.85 -20.33
N LYS A 268 -5.23 -17.74 -20.04
CA LYS A 268 -4.75 -16.82 -21.07
C LYS A 268 -3.62 -17.46 -21.89
N PRO A 269 -3.37 -17.02 -23.14
CA PRO A 269 -2.27 -17.53 -23.96
C PRO A 269 -0.91 -17.52 -23.26
N LEU A 270 -0.68 -16.51 -22.41
CA LEU A 270 0.55 -16.38 -21.62
C LEU A 270 0.65 -17.41 -20.49
N HIS A 271 -0.47 -17.81 -19.87
CA HIS A 271 -0.52 -18.83 -18.82
C HIS A 271 -0.02 -20.18 -19.34
N ILE A 272 -0.44 -20.53 -20.56
CA ILE A 272 -0.07 -21.77 -21.25
C ILE A 272 1.41 -21.73 -21.68
N ARG A 273 1.81 -20.69 -22.42
CA ARG A 273 3.18 -20.59 -22.98
C ARG A 273 4.27 -20.47 -21.94
N ARG A 274 3.99 -19.84 -20.79
CA ARG A 274 4.98 -19.60 -19.72
C ARG A 274 4.78 -20.51 -18.51
N GLY A 275 3.78 -21.39 -18.52
CA GLY A 275 3.53 -22.36 -17.47
C GLY A 275 3.22 -21.73 -16.12
N PHE A 276 2.25 -20.82 -16.06
CA PHE A 276 1.82 -20.27 -14.77
C PHE A 276 0.32 -20.01 -14.71
N ILE A 277 -0.23 -20.08 -13.50
CA ILE A 277 -1.64 -19.81 -13.22
C ILE A 277 -1.70 -18.74 -12.13
N ASN A 278 -2.37 -17.63 -12.42
CA ASN A 278 -2.60 -16.58 -11.43
C ASN A 278 -3.85 -16.90 -10.61
N LEU A 279 -3.70 -16.92 -9.29
CA LEU A 279 -4.79 -16.95 -8.32
C LEU A 279 -5.17 -15.52 -7.92
N THR A 280 -5.99 -15.35 -6.88
CA THR A 280 -6.27 -14.04 -6.28
C THR A 280 -5.38 -13.82 -5.04
N PRO A 281 -5.28 -12.58 -4.53
CA PRO A 281 -4.53 -12.29 -3.30
C PRO A 281 -5.02 -13.04 -2.06
N GLU A 282 -6.31 -13.39 -2.02
CA GLU A 282 -6.95 -14.13 -0.92
C GLU A 282 -6.41 -15.55 -0.76
N HIS A 283 -5.80 -16.11 -1.80
CA HIS A 283 -5.24 -17.46 -1.77
C HIS A 283 -3.80 -17.49 -1.26
N TRP A 284 -3.10 -16.34 -1.19
CA TRP A 284 -1.70 -16.31 -0.72
C TRP A 284 -1.52 -16.82 0.73
N PRO A 285 -2.37 -16.46 1.70
CA PRO A 285 -2.28 -16.99 3.07
C PRO A 285 -2.26 -18.52 3.16
N PHE A 286 -2.91 -19.23 2.23
CA PHE A 286 -2.87 -20.69 2.18
C PHE A 286 -1.45 -21.22 1.96
N PHE A 287 -0.65 -20.57 1.10
CA PHE A 287 0.70 -21.01 0.74
C PHE A 287 1.80 -20.46 1.66
N ALA A 288 1.48 -19.45 2.46
CA ALA A 288 2.45 -18.78 3.31
C ALA A 288 2.79 -19.63 4.55
N LEU A 289 4.07 -19.96 4.73
CA LEU A 289 4.57 -20.50 6.00
C LEU A 289 4.65 -19.41 7.08
N ASN A 290 5.00 -18.21 6.65
CA ASN A 290 5.16 -17.02 7.49
C ASN A 290 5.05 -15.75 6.63
N ALA A 291 5.06 -14.59 7.29
CA ALA A 291 4.92 -13.29 6.63
C ALA A 291 6.02 -12.97 5.59
N ARG A 292 7.18 -13.63 5.68
CA ARG A 292 8.35 -13.47 4.79
C ARG A 292 8.37 -14.49 3.65
N THR A 293 7.42 -15.42 3.60
CA THR A 293 7.36 -16.40 2.52
C THR A 293 7.04 -15.65 1.22
N GLU A 294 7.87 -15.84 0.22
CA GLU A 294 7.67 -15.29 -1.13
C GLU A 294 7.53 -16.39 -2.18
N THR A 295 8.07 -17.57 -1.87
CA THR A 295 7.99 -18.76 -2.71
C THR A 295 7.74 -19.98 -1.83
N ARG A 296 6.81 -20.83 -2.24
CA ARG A 296 6.50 -22.10 -1.58
C ARG A 296 6.59 -23.24 -2.60
N PRO A 297 7.44 -24.26 -2.40
CA PRO A 297 7.42 -25.47 -3.23
C PRO A 297 6.07 -26.19 -3.10
N VAL A 298 5.55 -26.72 -4.20
CA VAL A 298 4.27 -27.46 -4.23
C VAL A 298 4.36 -28.65 -5.17
N GLN A 299 3.55 -29.66 -4.93
CA GLN A 299 3.39 -30.79 -5.86
C GLN A 299 2.18 -30.52 -6.75
N VAL A 300 2.33 -30.65 -8.07
CA VAL A 300 1.23 -30.46 -9.03
C VAL A 300 0.87 -31.80 -9.66
N LYS A 301 -0.35 -32.28 -9.42
CA LYS A 301 -0.93 -33.46 -10.05
C LYS A 301 -1.69 -33.06 -11.32
N TYR A 302 -1.37 -33.73 -12.42
CA TYR A 302 -2.03 -33.55 -13.72
C TYR A 302 -2.21 -34.91 -14.40
N GLY A 303 -3.47 -35.28 -14.70
CA GLY A 303 -3.81 -36.65 -15.07
C GLY A 303 -3.29 -37.65 -14.01
N ASP A 304 -2.53 -38.66 -14.47
CA ASP A 304 -1.93 -39.69 -13.61
C ASP A 304 -0.48 -39.37 -13.19
N LYS A 305 -0.01 -38.15 -13.43
CA LYS A 305 1.39 -37.74 -13.16
C LYS A 305 1.46 -36.68 -12.08
N LEU A 306 2.61 -36.64 -11.42
CA LEU A 306 2.94 -35.69 -10.36
C LEU A 306 4.22 -34.94 -10.74
N ASP A 307 4.20 -33.61 -10.63
CA ASP A 307 5.37 -32.76 -10.77
C ASP A 307 5.74 -32.14 -9.41
N THR A 308 6.97 -32.41 -8.97
CA THR A 308 7.53 -31.91 -7.71
C THR A 308 8.41 -30.67 -7.88
N LYS A 309 8.58 -30.18 -9.12
CA LYS A 309 9.40 -29.00 -9.43
C LYS A 309 8.59 -27.71 -9.53
N SER A 310 7.29 -27.77 -9.25
CA SER A 310 6.40 -26.61 -9.25
C SER A 310 6.53 -25.81 -7.95
N ALA A 311 6.19 -24.52 -8.00
CA ALA A 311 6.21 -23.64 -6.85
C ALA A 311 5.11 -22.58 -6.95
N VAL A 312 4.70 -22.01 -5.83
CA VAL A 312 3.81 -20.84 -5.78
C VAL A 312 4.60 -19.62 -5.38
N TRP A 313 4.51 -18.56 -6.16
CA TRP A 313 5.18 -17.29 -5.94
C TRP A 313 4.18 -16.24 -5.47
N ARG A 314 4.60 -15.42 -4.52
CA ARG A 314 3.89 -14.20 -4.14
C ARG A 314 4.30 -13.09 -5.09
N LEU A 315 3.36 -12.56 -5.85
CA LEU A 315 3.60 -11.37 -6.66
C LEU A 315 3.44 -10.13 -5.78
N VAL A 316 4.55 -9.46 -5.50
CA VAL A 316 4.59 -8.19 -4.79
C VAL A 316 4.39 -7.05 -5.82
N PRO A 317 3.56 -6.03 -5.54
CA PRO A 317 2.88 -5.73 -4.28
C PRO A 317 1.44 -6.25 -4.17
N SER A 318 0.90 -6.91 -5.20
CA SER A 318 -0.51 -7.30 -5.23
C SER A 318 -0.87 -8.45 -4.28
N ASN A 319 0.11 -9.08 -3.63
CA ASN A 319 -0.02 -10.32 -2.86
C ASN A 319 -0.67 -11.46 -3.65
N GLN A 320 -0.67 -11.38 -4.97
CA GLN A 320 -1.29 -12.37 -5.80
C GLN A 320 -0.45 -13.64 -5.79
N ALA A 321 -1.07 -14.78 -5.47
CA ALA A 321 -0.40 -16.07 -5.59
C ALA A 321 -0.34 -16.48 -7.07
N ARG A 322 0.84 -16.86 -7.54
CA ARG A 322 1.08 -17.40 -8.89
C ARG A 322 1.64 -18.80 -8.78
N ILE A 323 0.89 -19.79 -9.24
CA ILE A 323 1.42 -21.15 -9.40
C ILE A 323 2.32 -21.14 -10.63
N VAL A 324 3.59 -21.47 -10.44
CA VAL A 324 4.60 -21.65 -11.48
C VAL A 324 4.81 -23.14 -11.68
N LEU A 325 4.50 -23.61 -12.88
CA LEU A 325 4.54 -25.02 -13.25
C LEU A 325 5.96 -25.44 -13.62
N GLY A 326 6.37 -26.63 -13.20
CA GLY A 326 7.57 -27.28 -13.73
C GLY A 326 7.38 -27.68 -15.19
N SER A 327 8.49 -27.92 -15.90
CA SER A 327 8.49 -28.14 -17.36
C SER A 327 7.55 -29.26 -17.81
N SER A 328 7.42 -30.34 -17.04
CA SER A 328 6.54 -31.47 -17.35
C SER A 328 5.05 -31.11 -17.23
N ALA A 329 4.68 -30.35 -16.19
CA ALA A 329 3.30 -29.88 -15.99
C ALA A 329 2.94 -28.80 -17.02
N GLN A 330 3.87 -27.90 -17.35
CA GLN A 330 3.70 -26.90 -18.41
C GLN A 330 3.43 -27.55 -19.77
N LEU A 331 4.27 -28.51 -20.20
CA LEU A 331 4.09 -29.21 -21.48
C LEU A 331 2.75 -29.96 -21.53
N TRP A 332 2.31 -30.50 -20.40
CA TRP A 332 0.99 -31.12 -20.33
C TRP A 332 -0.14 -30.10 -20.51
N VAL A 333 -0.09 -28.95 -19.82
CA VAL A 333 -1.08 -27.87 -19.98
C VAL A 333 -1.12 -27.37 -21.43
N GLU A 334 0.04 -27.18 -22.06
CA GLU A 334 0.16 -26.77 -23.46
C GLU A 334 -0.44 -27.77 -24.45
N LYS A 335 -0.37 -29.07 -24.14
CA LYS A 335 -0.92 -30.13 -24.99
C LYS A 335 -2.44 -30.32 -24.82
N HIS A 336 -2.99 -30.03 -23.65
CA HIS A 336 -4.38 -30.41 -23.30
C HIS A 336 -5.35 -29.23 -23.20
N PHE A 337 -4.87 -28.00 -23.11
CA PHE A 337 -5.72 -26.81 -23.01
C PHE A 337 -5.45 -25.78 -24.10
N ARG A 338 -6.50 -25.07 -24.49
CA ARG A 338 -6.44 -23.92 -25.40
C ARG A 338 -6.62 -22.61 -24.64
N ALA A 339 -6.25 -21.52 -25.30
CA ALA A 339 -6.49 -20.19 -24.74
C ALA A 339 -7.99 -19.96 -24.48
N ASN A 340 -8.27 -19.33 -23.35
CA ASN A 340 -9.60 -19.00 -22.81
C ASN A 340 -10.40 -20.20 -22.30
N GLU A 341 -9.81 -21.40 -22.25
CA GLU A 341 -10.42 -22.52 -21.53
C GLU A 341 -10.29 -22.34 -20.01
N ARG A 342 -11.28 -22.83 -19.27
CA ARG A 342 -11.29 -22.77 -17.81
C ARG A 342 -10.74 -24.06 -17.21
N ILE A 343 -9.92 -23.91 -16.19
CA ILE A 343 -9.41 -25.01 -15.38
C ILE A 343 -9.86 -24.86 -13.94
N THR A 344 -10.04 -25.99 -13.28
CA THR A 344 -10.23 -26.08 -11.84
C THR A 344 -8.89 -26.42 -11.19
N VAL A 345 -8.52 -25.59 -10.22
CA VAL A 345 -7.36 -25.75 -9.35
C VAL A 345 -7.88 -26.15 -7.98
N VAL A 346 -7.56 -27.35 -7.53
CA VAL A 346 -7.85 -27.81 -6.17
C VAL A 346 -6.53 -27.87 -5.41
N ALA A 347 -6.40 -27.11 -4.33
CA ALA A 347 -5.20 -27.10 -3.50
C ALA A 347 -5.53 -27.69 -2.13
N GLN A 348 -4.75 -28.67 -1.69
CA GLN A 348 -4.92 -29.39 -0.43
C GLN A 348 -3.61 -29.39 0.35
N LYS A 349 -3.69 -29.22 1.66
CA LYS A 349 -2.60 -29.42 2.61
C LYS A 349 -2.70 -30.79 3.25
N ASP A 350 -1.58 -31.50 3.34
CA ASP A 350 -1.50 -32.71 4.14
C ASP A 350 -1.12 -32.42 5.60
N ALA A 351 -1.04 -33.47 6.42
CA ALA A 351 -0.71 -33.37 7.84
C ALA A 351 0.74 -32.89 8.11
N GLN A 352 1.59 -32.86 7.08
CA GLN A 352 2.97 -32.40 7.11
C GLN A 352 3.11 -30.97 6.53
N ASP A 353 1.99 -30.29 6.23
CA ASP A 353 1.91 -28.99 5.54
C ASP A 353 2.55 -29.01 4.13
N GLU A 354 2.67 -30.19 3.50
CA GLU A 354 2.94 -30.29 2.07
C GLU A 354 1.67 -29.96 1.28
N ILE A 355 1.85 -29.26 0.16
CA ILE A 355 0.73 -28.76 -0.65
C ILE A 355 0.66 -29.54 -1.94
N LEU A 356 -0.47 -30.21 -2.15
CA LEU A 356 -0.84 -30.87 -3.39
C LEU A 356 -1.84 -30.00 -4.16
N ILE A 357 -1.48 -29.66 -5.40
CA ILE A 357 -2.35 -28.93 -6.32
C ILE A 357 -2.79 -29.89 -7.43
N THR A 358 -4.09 -30.09 -7.60
CA THR A 358 -4.64 -30.86 -8.71
C THR A 358 -5.22 -29.91 -9.75
N ILE A 359 -4.82 -30.09 -11.02
CA ILE A 359 -5.32 -29.31 -12.15
C ILE A 359 -6.20 -30.21 -13.02
N THR A 360 -7.46 -29.83 -13.19
CA THR A 360 -8.44 -30.51 -14.06
C THR A 360 -9.16 -29.52 -14.95
N ALA A 361 -9.78 -30.00 -16.04
CA ALA A 361 -10.68 -29.17 -16.84
C ALA A 361 -11.89 -28.77 -15.99
N ALA A 362 -12.29 -27.50 -16.05
CA ALA A 362 -13.50 -27.06 -15.37
C ALA A 362 -14.74 -27.66 -16.07
N PRO A 363 -15.78 -28.08 -15.33
CA PRO A 363 -17.03 -28.52 -15.95
C PRO A 363 -17.64 -27.36 -16.77
N PRO A 364 -18.30 -27.64 -17.90
CA PRO A 364 -18.97 -26.59 -18.67
C PRO A 364 -20.09 -25.95 -17.84
N ASP A 365 -20.23 -24.63 -17.94
CA ASP A 365 -21.34 -23.89 -17.31
C ASP A 365 -22.67 -24.43 -17.85
N ASN A 366 -23.44 -25.14 -17.01
CA ASN A 366 -24.84 -25.44 -17.29
C ASN A 366 -25.66 -24.16 -17.12
N ASN A 367 -25.53 -23.23 -18.07
CA ASN A 367 -26.40 -22.07 -18.18
C ASN A 367 -26.73 -21.75 -19.63
N HIS A 368 -27.18 -22.77 -20.36
CA HIS A 368 -28.06 -22.63 -21.51
C HIS A 368 -29.07 -23.78 -21.53
N THR A 369 -30.02 -23.76 -20.60
CA THR A 369 -31.31 -24.41 -20.82
C THR A 369 -32.03 -23.62 -21.91
N HIS A 370 -31.74 -23.94 -23.18
CA HIS A 370 -32.67 -23.63 -24.25
C HIS A 370 -33.95 -24.42 -23.95
N VAL A 371 -34.94 -23.74 -23.37
CA VAL A 371 -36.32 -24.16 -23.46
C VAL A 371 -36.70 -24.01 -24.93
N ALA A 372 -36.49 -25.08 -25.70
CA ALA A 372 -37.17 -25.25 -26.98
C ALA A 372 -38.64 -25.52 -26.65
N ARG A 373 -39.48 -24.50 -26.83
CA ARG A 373 -40.91 -24.70 -27.06
C ARG A 373 -41.07 -25.21 -28.49
N SER A 374 -41.55 -26.43 -28.60
CA SER A 374 -42.42 -26.90 -29.68
C SER A 374 -43.31 -27.99 -29.12
#